data_AF-A0A9X4RUZ2-F1
#
_entry.id   AF-A0A9X4RUZ2-F1
#
_cell.length_a   1.000
_cell.length_b   1.000
_cell.length_c   1.000
_cell.angle_alpha   90.00
_cell.angle_beta   90.00
_cell.angle_gamma   90.00
#
_symmetry.space_group_name_H-M   'P 1'
#
loop_
_entity.id
_entity.type
_entity.pdbx_description
1 polymer ?
#
loop_
_entity_poly.entity_id
_entity_poly.type
_entity_poly.pdbx_seq_one_letter_code
_entity_poly.pdbx_strand_id
1 'polypeptide(L)'
;MATFAKGNGYSKKDLVIKGSPIILYGRLYTKYETVISEVDTFVSVEDNKNSVVYSEGGEVLVPASGESSLDIARASVVAKKGIILGGDINIIRLHSEIFPVFLALTISNGKQQKGLSKRAQGKSVVHLHNSDLKKVDLDFPTLPEQEAIGSFFSDLDQLITLHQRK
;
A
#
# COMPACT_ATOMS: atom_id res chain seq x y z
N MET A 1 0.38 -5.30 18.08
CA MET A 1 -0.48 -4.12 17.75
C MET A 1 -0.03 -3.49 16.43
N ALA A 2 -0.80 -2.60 15.79
CA ALA A 2 -0.40 -1.89 14.57
C ALA A 2 -0.65 -0.39 14.72
N THR A 3 0.19 0.45 14.11
CA THR A 3 -0.01 1.91 14.10
C THR A 3 -0.43 2.38 12.71
N PHE A 4 -1.26 3.41 12.68
CA PHE A 4 -1.87 3.91 11.46
C PHE A 4 -1.50 5.38 11.29
N ALA A 5 -1.05 5.75 10.10
CA ALA A 5 -0.73 7.11 9.71
C ALA A 5 -1.31 7.41 8.32
N LYS A 6 -1.13 8.64 7.85
CA LYS A 6 -1.50 9.06 6.50
C LYS A 6 -0.26 9.67 5.83
N GLY A 7 -0.08 9.37 4.54
CA GLY A 7 0.93 10.05 3.74
C GLY A 7 0.58 11.53 3.52
N ASN A 8 1.48 12.30 2.91
CA ASN A 8 1.28 13.75 2.80
C ASN A 8 2.07 14.41 1.66
N GLY A 9 1.68 15.65 1.33
CA GLY A 9 2.50 16.65 0.65
C GLY A 9 2.42 16.68 -0.88
N TYR A 10 2.51 15.52 -1.53
CA TYR A 10 2.71 15.44 -2.98
C TYR A 10 1.54 14.79 -3.71
N SER A 11 1.32 15.26 -4.93
CA SER A 11 0.26 14.84 -5.85
C SER A 11 0.82 14.63 -7.26
N LYS A 12 -0.03 14.22 -8.21
CA LYS A 12 0.40 13.93 -9.60
C LYS A 12 1.07 15.12 -10.30
N LYS A 13 0.68 16.35 -9.97
CA LYS A 13 1.24 17.57 -10.57
C LYS A 13 2.67 17.88 -10.14
N ASP A 14 3.11 17.29 -9.03
CA ASP A 14 4.45 17.52 -8.46
C ASP A 14 5.50 16.55 -9.05
N LEU A 15 5.11 15.65 -9.95
CA LEU A 15 5.99 14.63 -10.50
C LEU A 15 7.04 15.24 -11.43
N VAL A 16 8.28 14.78 -11.28
CA VAL A 16 9.43 15.14 -12.11
C VAL A 16 10.09 13.89 -12.69
N ILE A 17 10.93 14.07 -13.71
CA ILE A 17 11.60 12.96 -14.41
C ILE A 17 12.65 12.27 -13.52
N LYS A 18 13.34 13.04 -12.66
CA LYS A 18 14.37 12.54 -11.73
C LYS A 18 14.29 13.32 -10.42
N GLY A 19 14.48 12.62 -9.29
CA GLY A 19 14.39 13.21 -7.96
C GLY A 19 14.28 12.13 -6.89
N SER A 20 13.64 12.47 -5.77
CA SER A 20 13.39 11.51 -4.69
C SER A 20 12.21 10.60 -5.04
N PRO A 21 12.32 9.28 -4.82
CA PRO A 21 11.27 8.33 -5.17
C PRO A 21 10.01 8.57 -4.33
N ILE A 22 8.84 8.50 -4.98
CA ILE A 22 7.54 8.69 -4.33
C ILE A 22 6.55 7.62 -4.76
N ILE A 23 5.69 7.18 -3.83
CA ILE A 23 4.48 6.41 -4.11
C ILE A 23 3.27 7.33 -4.00
N LEU A 24 2.48 7.43 -5.07
CA LEU A 24 1.17 8.06 -5.08
C LEU A 24 0.08 6.98 -5.06
N TYR A 25 -1.05 7.26 -4.40
CA TYR A 25 -2.13 6.30 -4.18
C TYR A 25 -2.61 5.62 -5.49
N GLY A 26 -2.71 6.40 -6.57
CA GLY A 26 -3.14 5.90 -7.87
C GLY A 26 -2.25 4.79 -8.46
N ARG A 27 -0.98 4.73 -8.03
CA ARG A 27 -0.02 3.70 -8.49
C ARG A 27 -0.26 2.35 -7.80
N LEU A 28 -0.84 2.35 -6.59
CA LEU A 28 -1.09 1.13 -5.80
C LEU A 28 -2.06 0.15 -6.50
N TYR A 29 -2.94 0.65 -7.36
CA TYR A 29 -3.90 -0.18 -8.10
C TYR A 29 -3.72 -0.16 -9.62
N THR A 30 -2.79 0.66 -10.16
CA THR A 30 -2.52 0.72 -11.61
C THR A 30 -1.18 0.13 -12.02
N LYS A 31 -0.21 0.05 -11.11
CA LYS A 31 1.16 -0.34 -11.47
C LYS A 31 1.82 -1.29 -10.48
N TYR A 32 1.51 -1.15 -9.20
CA TYR A 32 2.22 -1.89 -8.17
C TYR A 32 1.58 -3.26 -7.84
N GLU A 33 2.46 -4.21 -7.59
CA GLU A 33 2.18 -5.56 -7.13
C GLU A 33 2.02 -5.58 -5.59
N THR A 34 1.93 -6.77 -5.01
CA THR A 34 1.83 -6.98 -3.56
C THR A 34 3.03 -6.37 -2.82
N VAL A 35 4.23 -6.47 -3.40
CA VAL A 35 5.47 -5.92 -2.83
C VAL A 35 6.08 -4.89 -3.77
N ILE A 36 6.19 -3.66 -3.30
CA ILE A 36 6.79 -2.54 -4.04
C ILE A 36 8.30 -2.57 -3.81
N SER A 37 9.00 -3.20 -4.75
CA SER A 37 10.46 -3.31 -4.74
C SER A 37 11.16 -2.17 -5.48
N GLU A 38 10.47 -1.57 -6.45
CA GLU A 38 10.98 -0.50 -7.31
C GLU A 38 9.92 0.59 -7.48
N VAL A 39 10.37 1.85 -7.51
CA VAL A 39 9.53 3.03 -7.69
C VAL A 39 10.11 3.84 -8.83
N ASP A 40 9.27 4.16 -9.80
CA ASP A 40 9.60 4.83 -11.06
C ASP A 40 9.03 6.26 -11.14
N THR A 41 8.45 6.75 -10.05
CA THR A 41 7.92 8.12 -9.92
C THR A 41 8.74 8.92 -8.92
N PHE A 42 9.02 10.18 -9.28
CA PHE A 42 9.93 11.03 -8.52
C PHE A 42 9.33 12.41 -8.26
N VAL A 43 9.77 13.05 -7.18
CA VAL A 43 9.46 14.45 -6.83
C VAL A 43 10.75 15.21 -6.53
N SER A 44 10.73 16.51 -6.79
CA SER A 44 11.75 17.42 -6.24
C SER A 44 11.39 17.72 -4.79
N VAL A 45 12.28 17.39 -3.85
CA VAL A 45 12.10 17.75 -2.45
C VAL A 45 12.56 19.19 -2.28
N GLU A 46 11.62 20.08 -1.98
CA GLU A 46 11.90 21.46 -1.64
C GLU A 46 11.86 21.61 -0.11
N ASP A 47 12.82 22.35 0.45
CA ASP A 47 13.02 22.52 1.90
C ASP A 47 11.79 23.10 2.64
N ASN A 48 10.83 23.68 1.91
CA ASN A 48 9.65 24.34 2.48
C ASN A 48 8.42 23.41 2.67
N LYS A 49 8.44 22.14 2.22
CA LYS A 49 7.37 21.18 2.50
C LYS A 49 7.63 20.45 3.82
N ASN A 50 7.31 21.08 4.95
CA ASN A 50 7.53 20.57 6.33
C ASN A 50 6.79 19.27 6.71
N SER A 51 6.21 18.54 5.77
CA SER A 51 5.34 17.40 6.06
C SER A 51 5.56 16.24 5.11
N VAL A 52 6.78 16.03 4.62
CA VAL A 52 7.12 14.84 3.82
C VAL A 52 7.11 13.60 4.72
N VAL A 53 6.39 12.56 4.29
CA VAL A 53 6.36 11.28 4.98
C VAL A 53 7.27 10.31 4.24
N TYR A 54 8.30 9.82 4.91
CA TYR A 54 9.20 8.80 4.38
C TYR A 54 8.81 7.43 4.93
N SER A 55 8.90 6.41 4.07
CA SER A 55 8.81 5.01 4.44
C SER A 55 10.06 4.58 5.21
N GLU A 56 9.86 3.79 6.26
CA GLU A 56 10.86 3.07 7.04
C GLU A 56 11.14 1.67 6.44
N GLY A 57 10.29 1.21 5.53
CA GLY A 57 10.30 -0.12 4.93
C GLY A 57 9.46 -1.11 5.76
N GLY A 58 8.74 -1.99 5.07
CA GLY A 58 7.87 -3.00 5.66
C GLY A 58 6.44 -2.50 5.99
N GLU A 59 6.10 -1.24 5.71
CA GLU A 59 4.74 -0.75 5.89
C GLU A 59 3.79 -1.28 4.81
N VAL A 60 2.53 -1.48 5.19
CA VAL A 60 1.44 -1.79 4.26
C VAL A 60 0.73 -0.49 3.90
N LEU A 61 0.67 -0.19 2.61
CA LEU A 61 0.00 0.97 2.05
C LEU A 61 -1.37 0.58 1.52
N VAL A 62 -2.39 1.39 1.81
CA VAL A 62 -3.74 1.24 1.27
C VAL A 62 -4.19 2.57 0.67
N PRO A 63 -4.75 2.63 -0.55
CA PRO A 63 -5.32 3.86 -1.07
C PRO A 63 -6.39 4.42 -0.13
N ALA A 64 -6.30 5.70 0.20
CA ALA A 64 -7.33 6.37 0.99
C ALA A 64 -8.50 6.86 0.14
N SER A 65 -8.28 6.98 -1.18
CA SER A 65 -9.23 7.53 -2.14
C SER A 65 -9.11 6.82 -3.48
N GLY A 66 -10.20 6.71 -4.24
CA GLY A 66 -10.20 6.13 -5.58
C GLY A 66 -11.55 6.29 -6.28
N GLU A 67 -11.61 5.90 -7.55
CA GLU A 67 -12.81 6.02 -8.39
C GLU A 67 -13.77 4.84 -8.20
N SER A 68 -13.23 3.64 -7.98
CA SER A 68 -14.04 2.47 -7.61
C SER A 68 -13.70 1.96 -6.21
N SER A 69 -14.68 1.31 -5.57
CA SER A 69 -14.50 0.65 -4.27
C SER A 69 -13.59 -0.58 -4.32
N LEU A 70 -13.33 -1.11 -5.52
CA LEU A 70 -12.38 -2.21 -5.73
C LEU A 70 -10.94 -1.68 -5.80
N ASP A 71 -10.72 -0.54 -6.45
CA ASP A 71 -9.40 0.08 -6.59
C ASP A 71 -8.78 0.43 -5.24
N ILE A 72 -9.60 0.85 -4.27
CA ILE A 72 -9.15 1.22 -2.94
C ILE A 72 -9.07 0.04 -1.96
N ALA A 73 -9.72 -1.08 -2.26
CA ALA A 73 -9.61 -2.31 -1.48
C ALA A 73 -8.41 -3.12 -1.96
N ARG A 74 -7.24 -2.47 -1.95
CA ARG A 74 -5.97 -3.04 -2.39
C ARG A 74 -4.87 -2.54 -1.48
N ALA A 75 -3.87 -3.38 -1.25
CA ALA A 75 -2.77 -3.09 -0.36
C ALA A 75 -1.45 -3.58 -0.94
N SER A 76 -0.39 -2.84 -0.65
CA SER A 76 0.97 -3.20 -1.07
C SER A 76 1.98 -2.89 0.03
N VAL A 77 3.01 -3.72 0.14
CA VAL A 77 4.12 -3.53 1.09
C VAL A 77 5.20 -2.67 0.44
N VAL A 78 5.72 -1.67 1.15
CA VAL A 78 6.93 -0.94 0.69
C VAL A 78 8.17 -1.69 1.15
N ALA A 79 8.97 -2.21 0.23
CA ALA A 79 10.14 -3.01 0.61
C ALA A 79 11.31 -2.17 1.13
N LYS A 80 11.46 -0.92 0.66
CA LYS A 80 12.64 -0.09 0.88
C LYS A 80 12.32 1.18 1.68
N LYS A 81 13.18 1.50 2.63
CA LYS A 81 13.17 2.78 3.34
C LYS A 81 13.50 3.96 2.41
N GLY A 82 13.11 5.16 2.83
CA GLY A 82 13.46 6.42 2.15
C GLY A 82 12.57 6.77 0.96
N ILE A 83 11.50 6.00 0.71
CA ILE A 83 10.50 6.31 -0.31
C ILE A 83 9.47 7.28 0.27
N ILE A 84 9.15 8.35 -0.46
CA ILE A 84 8.13 9.32 -0.06
C ILE A 84 6.73 8.71 -0.24
N LEU A 85 5.84 8.94 0.72
CA LEU A 85 4.46 8.45 0.72
C LEU A 85 3.48 9.62 0.54
N GLY A 86 2.80 9.66 -0.61
CA GLY A 86 1.90 10.75 -0.99
C GLY A 86 0.61 10.85 -0.16
N GLY A 87 -0.10 11.96 -0.32
CA GLY A 87 -1.20 12.39 0.56
C GLY A 87 -2.34 11.39 0.80
N ASP A 88 -2.87 10.78 -0.26
CA ASP A 88 -4.05 9.92 -0.17
C ASP A 88 -3.70 8.44 0.02
N ILE A 89 -2.75 8.18 0.91
CA ILE A 89 -2.32 6.83 1.28
C ILE A 89 -2.50 6.64 2.78
N ASN A 90 -3.24 5.61 3.16
CA ASN A 90 -3.22 5.07 4.51
C ASN A 90 -1.96 4.23 4.70
N ILE A 91 -1.23 4.47 5.79
CA ILE A 91 0.04 3.80 6.11
C ILE A 91 -0.19 2.95 7.36
N ILE A 92 -0.01 1.64 7.22
CA ILE A 92 -0.11 0.68 8.32
C ILE A 92 1.30 0.21 8.67
N ARG A 93 1.77 0.56 9.87
CA ARG A 93 3.02 0.02 10.42
C ARG A 93 2.71 -1.14 11.35
N LEU A 94 3.34 -2.27 11.10
CA LEU A 94 3.11 -3.51 11.83
C LEU A 94 4.12 -3.68 12.97
N HIS A 95 3.70 -4.35 14.04
CA HIS A 95 4.60 -4.88 15.06
C HIS A 95 4.79 -6.40 14.84
N SER A 96 5.75 -7.00 15.54
CA SER A 96 6.42 -8.29 15.27
C SER A 96 5.56 -9.57 15.14
N GLU A 97 4.24 -9.47 15.14
CA GLU A 97 3.31 -10.60 15.14
C GLU A 97 2.60 -10.81 13.79
N ILE A 98 2.74 -9.87 12.85
CA ILE A 98 2.05 -9.91 11.56
C ILE A 98 3.07 -9.78 10.43
N PHE A 99 3.07 -10.75 9.51
CA PHE A 99 3.88 -10.67 8.31
C PHE A 99 3.27 -9.66 7.32
N PRO A 100 4.00 -8.60 6.89
CA PRO A 100 3.43 -7.52 6.09
C PRO A 100 2.82 -7.97 4.76
N VAL A 101 3.48 -8.91 4.07
CA VAL A 101 3.01 -9.43 2.78
C VAL A 101 1.69 -10.19 2.97
N PHE A 102 1.57 -10.97 4.04
CA PHE A 102 0.34 -11.67 4.37
C PHE A 102 -0.82 -10.67 4.56
N LEU A 103 -0.61 -9.61 5.35
CA LEU A 103 -1.64 -8.58 5.53
C LEU A 103 -2.03 -7.91 4.20
N ALA A 104 -1.07 -7.57 3.36
CA ALA A 104 -1.34 -6.96 2.05
C ALA A 104 -2.18 -7.89 1.16
N LEU A 105 -1.86 -9.19 1.14
CA LEU A 105 -2.64 -10.21 0.43
C LEU A 105 -4.05 -10.32 1.00
N THR A 106 -4.21 -10.37 2.32
CA THR A 106 -5.52 -10.50 2.97
C THR A 106 -6.41 -9.28 2.73
N ILE A 107 -5.86 -8.06 2.81
CA ILE A 107 -6.63 -6.84 2.50
C ILE A 107 -7.07 -6.82 1.04
N SER A 108 -6.19 -7.27 0.14
CA SER A 108 -6.42 -7.20 -1.31
C SER A 108 -7.32 -8.31 -1.86
N ASN A 109 -7.65 -9.33 -1.08
CA ASN A 109 -8.35 -10.53 -1.57
C ASN A 109 -9.47 -11.02 -0.64
N GLY A 110 -10.28 -11.95 -1.15
CA GLY A 110 -11.20 -12.74 -0.35
C GLY A 110 -12.37 -11.96 0.26
N LYS A 111 -12.76 -12.34 1.48
CA LYS A 111 -13.91 -11.75 2.20
C LYS A 111 -13.59 -10.36 2.73
N GLN A 112 -12.35 -10.15 3.12
CA GLN A 112 -11.83 -8.94 3.75
C GLN A 112 -11.84 -7.78 2.77
N GLN A 113 -11.33 -8.01 1.54
CA GLN A 113 -11.47 -7.06 0.44
C GLN A 113 -12.94 -6.68 0.20
N LYS A 114 -13.82 -7.67 0.05
CA LYS A 114 -15.26 -7.43 -0.17
C LYS A 114 -15.89 -6.64 0.97
N GLY A 115 -15.48 -6.90 2.21
CA GLY A 115 -15.89 -6.15 3.39
C GLY A 115 -15.43 -4.69 3.33
N LEU A 116 -14.17 -4.45 2.99
CA LEU A 116 -13.60 -3.11 2.83
C LEU A 116 -14.25 -2.33 1.71
N SER A 117 -14.42 -2.93 0.52
CA SER A 117 -15.10 -2.30 -0.61
C SER A 117 -16.54 -1.90 -0.27
N LYS A 118 -17.25 -2.69 0.54
CA LYS A 118 -18.61 -2.34 1.01
C LYS A 118 -18.60 -1.15 1.97
N ARG A 119 -17.61 -1.07 2.86
CA ARG A 119 -17.49 0.02 3.85
C ARG A 119 -17.13 1.35 3.23
N ALA A 120 -16.39 1.32 2.13
CA ALA A 120 -15.94 2.53 1.48
C ALA A 120 -17.01 3.22 0.61
N GLN A 121 -18.18 2.59 0.40
CA GLN A 121 -19.25 3.08 -0.49
C GLN A 121 -19.69 4.53 -0.23
N GLY A 122 -19.76 5.33 -1.30
CA GLY A 122 -20.14 6.76 -1.30
C GLY A 122 -20.16 7.35 -2.73
N LYS A 123 -20.71 8.57 -2.91
CA LYS A 123 -20.84 9.28 -4.22
C LYS A 123 -19.50 9.44 -4.93
N SER A 124 -19.45 9.27 -6.26
CA SER A 124 -18.40 9.54 -7.27
C SER A 124 -16.91 9.25 -6.94
N VAL A 125 -16.42 9.57 -5.74
CA VAL A 125 -15.10 9.24 -5.19
C VAL A 125 -15.30 8.46 -3.90
N VAL A 126 -14.64 7.31 -3.82
CA VAL A 126 -14.76 6.35 -2.73
C VAL A 126 -13.59 6.56 -1.76
N HIS A 127 -13.87 6.67 -0.46
CA HIS A 127 -12.86 6.96 0.56
C HIS A 127 -12.77 5.85 1.60
N LEU A 128 -11.54 5.49 1.97
CA LEU A 128 -11.24 4.55 3.05
C LEU A 128 -10.36 5.21 4.10
N HIS A 129 -10.81 5.22 5.35
CA HIS A 129 -10.07 5.82 6.45
C HIS A 129 -9.39 4.76 7.31
N ASN A 130 -8.35 5.17 8.05
CA ASN A 130 -7.70 4.33 9.06
C ASN A 130 -8.69 3.74 10.08
N SER A 131 -9.78 4.42 10.40
CA SER A 131 -10.84 3.90 11.27
C SER A 131 -11.62 2.74 10.67
N ASP A 132 -11.70 2.65 9.35
CA ASP A 132 -12.39 1.55 8.66
C ASP A 132 -11.49 0.33 8.57
N LEU A 133 -10.19 0.55 8.32
CA LEU A 133 -9.16 -0.49 8.34
C LEU A 133 -9.04 -1.18 9.71
N LYS A 134 -9.16 -0.42 10.80
CA LYS A 134 -9.17 -0.96 12.18
C LYS A 134 -10.37 -1.87 12.50
N LYS A 135 -11.45 -1.80 11.71
CA LYS A 135 -12.67 -2.60 11.90
C LYS A 135 -12.72 -3.84 11.03
N VAL A 136 -11.67 -4.10 10.25
CA VAL A 136 -11.57 -5.33 9.46
C VAL A 136 -11.23 -6.46 10.42
N ASP A 137 -12.10 -7.45 10.45
CA ASP A 137 -11.86 -8.67 11.21
C ASP A 137 -10.93 -9.57 10.39
N LEU A 138 -9.78 -9.92 10.99
CA LEU A 138 -8.69 -10.63 10.34
C LEU A 138 -8.34 -11.85 11.18
N ASP A 139 -8.58 -13.02 10.63
CA ASP A 139 -8.06 -14.27 11.18
C ASP A 139 -6.58 -14.38 10.82
N PHE A 140 -5.71 -14.23 11.81
CA PHE A 140 -4.28 -14.38 11.64
C PHE A 140 -3.86 -15.81 12.00
N PRO A 141 -3.35 -16.60 11.03
CA PRO A 141 -2.69 -17.85 11.35
C PRO A 141 -1.37 -17.59 12.07
N THR A 142 -0.66 -18.65 12.46
CA THR A 142 0.66 -18.51 13.10
C THR A 142 1.64 -17.77 12.20
N LEU A 143 2.61 -17.04 12.78
CA LEU A 143 3.59 -16.28 11.98
C LEU A 143 4.32 -17.15 10.93
N PRO A 144 4.78 -18.39 11.23
CA PRO A 144 5.38 -19.26 10.21
C PRO A 144 4.45 -19.57 9.03
N GLU A 145 3.15 -19.72 9.28
CA GLU A 145 2.17 -19.95 8.23
C GLU A 145 1.92 -18.68 7.40
N GLN A 146 1.87 -17.51 8.05
CA GLN A 146 1.80 -16.22 7.35
C GLN A 146 3.00 -16.02 6.42
N GLU A 147 4.21 -16.33 6.90
CA GLU A 147 5.46 -16.27 6.12
C GLU A 147 5.41 -17.25 4.94
N ALA A 148 5.04 -18.50 5.17
CA ALA A 148 4.94 -19.51 4.11
C ALA A 148 3.97 -19.09 2.99
N ILE A 149 2.78 -18.59 3.36
CA ILE A 149 1.79 -18.08 2.40
C ILE A 149 2.34 -16.86 1.66
N GLY A 150 2.87 -15.88 2.39
CA GLY A 150 3.37 -14.65 1.79
C GLY A 150 4.55 -14.87 0.85
N SER A 151 5.48 -15.75 1.22
CA SER A 151 6.61 -16.16 0.36
C SER A 151 6.13 -16.86 -0.90
N PHE A 152 5.20 -17.80 -0.79
CA PHE A 152 4.65 -18.50 -1.97
C PHE A 152 4.08 -17.54 -3.01
N PHE A 153 3.26 -16.57 -2.59
CA PHE A 153 2.71 -15.57 -3.51
C PHE A 153 3.76 -14.60 -4.02
N SER A 154 4.77 -14.24 -3.22
CA SER A 154 5.87 -13.39 -3.67
C SER A 154 6.70 -14.06 -4.77
N ASP A 155 6.99 -15.36 -4.62
CA ASP A 155 7.70 -16.14 -5.63
C ASP A 155 6.90 -16.23 -6.93
N LEU A 156 5.57 -16.41 -6.83
CA LEU A 156 4.68 -16.43 -7.98
C LEU A 156 4.66 -15.08 -8.71
N ASP A 157 4.51 -13.97 -7.97
CA ASP A 157 4.56 -12.62 -8.51
C ASP A 157 5.89 -12.42 -9.25
N GLN A 158 7.03 -12.77 -8.64
CA GLN A 158 8.36 -12.67 -9.26
C GLN A 158 8.48 -13.48 -10.57
N LEU A 159 7.97 -14.71 -10.58
CA LEU A 159 7.99 -15.55 -11.79
C LEU A 159 7.17 -14.93 -12.92
N ILE A 160 6.00 -14.37 -12.60
CA ILE A 160 5.16 -13.65 -13.57
C ILE A 160 5.89 -12.41 -14.10
N THR A 161 6.47 -11.59 -13.22
CA THR A 161 7.23 -10.40 -13.61
C THR A 161 8.40 -10.76 -14.54
N LEU A 162 9.15 -11.82 -14.23
CA LEU A 162 10.25 -12.32 -15.06
C LEU A 162 9.77 -12.80 -16.43
N HIS A 163 8.61 -13.46 -16.49
CA HIS A 163 8.01 -13.91 -17.74
C HIS A 163 7.57 -12.75 -18.63
N GLN A 164 6.96 -11.70 -18.03
CA GLN A 164 6.46 -10.53 -18.75
C GLN A 164 7.56 -9.56 -19.24
N ARG A 165 8.78 -9.69 -18.73
CA ARG A 165 9.95 -8.90 -19.18
C ARG A 165 10.63 -9.48 -20.44
N LYS A 166 10.13 -10.59 -20.98
CA LYS A 166 10.54 -11.15 -22.28
C LYS A 166 9.80 -10.49 -23.42
#